data_AF-A0A4Y2J1J1-F1
#
_entry.id   AF-A0A4Y2J1J1-F1
#
_cell.length_a   1.000
_cell.length_b   1.000
_cell.length_c   1.000
_cell.angle_alpha   90.00
_cell.angle_beta   90.00
_cell.angle_gamma   90.00
#
_symmetry.space_group_name_H-M   'P 1'
#
loop_
_entity.id
_entity.type
_entity.pdbx_description
1 polymer ?
#
loop_
_entity_poly.entity_id
_entity_poly.type
_entity_poly.pdbx_seq_one_letter_code
_entity_poly.pdbx_strand_id
1 'polypeptide(L)'
;MDDSSRPHRAAIVDDFLESEGTARMEWPAYSQDLNPIENLWDALGLAVCRRFRHPAKLRDLETAIQEEWRLLDSTVVDHLVTSMITHCTLCMTLRGAHISY
;
A
#
# COMPACT_ATOMS: atom_id res chain seq x y z
N MET A 1 -9.82 -3.12 -1.86
CA MET A 1 -9.37 -1.71 -1.79
C MET A 1 -8.33 -1.54 -2.88
N ASP A 2 -8.49 -0.55 -3.75
CA ASP A 2 -7.56 -0.22 -4.82
C ASP A 2 -7.46 1.31 -4.97
N ASP A 3 -6.43 1.78 -5.68
CA ASP A 3 -6.46 3.16 -6.17
C ASP A 3 -7.47 3.23 -7.34
N SER A 4 -8.20 4.33 -7.45
CA SER A 4 -9.21 4.52 -8.50
C SER A 4 -8.59 4.76 -9.89
N SER A 5 -7.43 4.16 -10.20
CA SER A 5 -6.74 4.29 -11.48
C SER A 5 -7.57 3.69 -12.62
N ARG A 6 -7.37 4.22 -13.84
CA ARG A 6 -8.17 3.81 -15.01
C ARG A 6 -8.14 2.30 -15.30
N PRO A 7 -7.00 1.59 -15.18
CA PRO A 7 -6.98 0.15 -15.36
C PRO A 7 -7.87 -0.60 -14.36
N HIS A 8 -7.90 -0.16 -13.09
CA HIS A 8 -8.75 -0.77 -12.06
C HIS A 8 -10.24 -0.52 -12.28
N ARG A 9 -10.61 0.45 -13.13
CA ARG A 9 -12.00 0.80 -13.49
C ARG A 9 -12.43 0.27 -14.85
N ALA A 10 -11.65 -0.62 -15.47
CA ALA A 10 -12.04 -1.26 -16.70
C ALA A 10 -13.15 -2.29 -16.44
N ALA A 11 -14.11 -2.40 -17.35
CA ALA A 11 -15.24 -3.33 -17.22
C ALA A 11 -14.79 -4.79 -16.99
N ILE A 12 -13.71 -5.22 -17.65
CA ILE A 12 -13.14 -6.56 -17.44
C ILE A 12 -12.69 -6.81 -15.99
N VAL A 13 -12.24 -5.77 -15.28
CA VAL A 13 -11.86 -5.87 -13.87
C VAL A 13 -13.11 -5.92 -13.01
N ASP A 14 -14.15 -5.15 -13.35
CA ASP A 14 -15.44 -5.17 -12.63
C ASP A 14 -16.10 -6.54 -12.72
N ASP A 15 -16.20 -7.10 -13.93
CA ASP A 15 -16.74 -8.44 -14.18
C ASP A 15 -15.98 -9.51 -13.38
N PHE A 16 -14.64 -9.40 -13.34
CA PHE A 16 -13.80 -10.31 -12.57
C PHE A 16 -14.08 -10.22 -11.06
N LEU A 17 -14.09 -9.00 -10.50
CA LEU A 17 -14.37 -8.81 -9.07
C LEU A 17 -15.76 -9.30 -8.67
N GLU A 18 -16.76 -9.08 -9.52
CA GLU A 18 -18.12 -9.61 -9.32
C GLU A 18 -18.11 -11.15 -9.32
N SER A 19 -17.42 -11.78 -10.27
CA SER A 19 -17.33 -13.24 -10.34
C SER A 19 -16.62 -13.89 -9.15
N GLU A 20 -15.64 -13.19 -8.57
CA GLU A 20 -14.92 -13.61 -7.36
C GLU A 20 -15.66 -13.20 -6.06
N GLY A 21 -16.85 -12.58 -6.16
CA GLY A 21 -17.63 -12.12 -5.01
C GLY A 21 -16.92 -11.03 -4.19
N THR A 22 -15.97 -10.31 -4.79
CA THR A 22 -15.17 -9.29 -4.11
C THR A 22 -15.81 -7.93 -4.27
N ALA A 23 -16.33 -7.37 -3.17
CA ALA A 23 -16.87 -6.02 -3.16
C ALA A 23 -15.75 -4.98 -3.27
N ARG A 24 -15.90 -4.01 -4.19
CA ARG A 24 -14.98 -2.88 -4.25
C ARG A 24 -15.38 -1.81 -3.24
N MET A 25 -14.38 -1.33 -2.50
CA MET A 25 -14.54 -0.17 -1.61
C MET A 25 -14.42 1.13 -2.43
N GLU A 26 -15.29 2.11 -2.17
CA GLU A 26 -15.13 3.44 -2.76
C GLU A 26 -13.88 4.12 -2.21
N TRP A 27 -13.10 4.72 -3.11
CA TRP A 27 -11.83 5.36 -2.76
C TRP A 27 -11.74 6.76 -3.36
N PRO A 28 -11.53 7.81 -2.54
CA PRO A 28 -11.38 9.17 -3.03
C PRO A 28 -10.17 9.33 -3.96
N ALA A 29 -10.32 10.19 -4.97
CA ALA A 29 -9.22 10.51 -5.87
C ALA A 29 -8.12 11.27 -5.11
N TYR A 30 -6.86 11.03 -5.50
CA TYR A 30 -5.67 11.66 -4.89
C TYR A 30 -5.43 11.35 -3.40
N SER A 31 -6.02 10.27 -2.88
CA SER A 31 -5.81 9.82 -1.49
C SER A 31 -4.83 8.67 -1.38
N GLN A 32 -3.61 8.87 -1.90
CA GLN A 32 -2.53 7.89 -1.76
C GLN A 32 -2.02 7.81 -0.31
N ASP A 33 -2.12 8.91 0.43
CA ASP A 33 -1.82 9.04 1.87
C ASP A 33 -2.67 8.11 2.75
N LEU A 34 -3.82 7.68 2.24
CA LEU A 34 -4.72 6.77 2.91
C LEU A 34 -4.51 5.31 2.51
N ASN A 35 -3.64 5.00 1.53
CA ASN A 35 -3.45 3.62 1.07
C ASN A 35 -2.36 2.92 1.90
N PRO A 36 -2.71 1.92 2.74
CA PRO A 36 -1.74 1.29 3.64
C PRO A 36 -0.63 0.52 2.91
N ILE A 37 -0.81 0.22 1.62
CA ILE A 37 0.25 -0.42 0.83
C ILE A 37 1.43 0.52 0.55
N GLU A 38 1.21 1.85 0.45
CA GLU A 38 2.29 2.81 0.25
C GLU A 38 3.24 2.81 1.46
N ASN A 39 2.66 2.82 2.66
CA ASN A 39 3.42 2.72 3.90
C ASN A 39 4.21 1.40 4.01
N LEU A 40 3.65 0.31 3.47
CA LEU A 40 4.32 -0.99 3.43
C LEU A 40 5.50 -0.97 2.44
N TRP A 41 5.34 -0.34 1.28
CA TRP A 41 6.41 -0.15 0.31
C TRP A 41 7.53 0.71 0.88
N ASP A 42 7.21 1.77 1.61
CA ASP A 42 8.20 2.60 2.29
C ASP A 42 8.98 1.81 3.35
N ALA A 43 8.29 1.02 4.18
CA ALA A 43 8.93 0.17 5.19
C ALA A 43 9.87 -0.87 4.54
N LEU A 44 9.41 -1.50 3.45
CA LEU A 44 10.20 -2.49 2.72
C LEU A 44 11.40 -1.85 2.00
N GLY A 45 11.21 -0.68 1.38
CA GLY A 45 12.28 0.08 0.74
C GLY A 45 13.36 0.50 1.75
N LEU A 46 12.94 0.96 2.94
CA LEU A 46 13.86 1.26 4.04
C LEU A 46 14.61 0.00 4.53
N ALA A 47 13.95 -1.14 4.63
CA ALA A 47 14.59 -2.40 5.02
C ALA A 47 15.67 -2.81 4.00
N VAL A 48 15.36 -2.78 2.70
CA VAL A 48 16.32 -3.06 1.62
C VAL A 48 17.48 -2.06 1.62
N CYS A 49 17.21 -0.78 1.84
CA CYS A 49 18.24 0.27 1.94
C CYS A 49 19.15 0.10 3.17
N ARG A 50 18.69 -0.54 4.24
CA ARG A 50 19.49 -0.80 5.46
C ARG A 50 20.35 -2.06 5.36
N ARG A 51 20.20 -2.86 4.31
CA ARG A 51 21.01 -4.08 4.11
C ARG A 51 22.48 -3.73 3.97
N PHE A 52 23.34 -4.53 4.60
CA PHE A 52 24.79 -4.37 4.52
C PHE A 52 25.32 -4.54 3.08
N ARG A 53 24.70 -5.44 2.29
CA ARG A 53 24.99 -5.60 0.87
C ARG A 53 23.87 -4.98 0.06
N HIS A 54 24.15 -3.83 -0.53
CA HIS A 54 23.21 -3.21 -1.46
C HIS A 54 23.12 -4.02 -2.75
N PRO A 55 21.90 -4.24 -3.28
CA PRO A 55 21.72 -4.90 -4.55
C PRO A 55 22.31 -4.06 -5.69
N ALA A 56 23.20 -4.66 -6.49
CA ALA A 56 23.88 -3.98 -7.60
C ALA A 56 23.23 -4.31 -8.96
N LYS A 57 22.43 -5.37 -9.02
CA LYS A 57 21.71 -5.82 -10.22
C LYS A 57 20.24 -6.05 -9.90
N LEU A 58 19.40 -6.03 -10.93
CA LEU A 58 17.96 -6.25 -10.81
C LEU A 58 17.63 -7.56 -10.07
N ARG A 59 18.35 -8.64 -10.36
CA ARG A 59 18.15 -9.93 -9.69
C ARG A 59 18.50 -9.91 -8.20
N ASP A 60 19.51 -9.13 -7.83
CA ASP A 60 19.91 -8.98 -6.43
C ASP A 60 18.85 -8.14 -5.68
N LEU A 61 18.27 -7.14 -6.36
CA LEU A 61 17.19 -6.32 -5.82
C LEU A 61 15.92 -7.14 -5.61
N GLU A 62 15.53 -7.94 -6.60
CA GLU A 62 14.39 -8.86 -6.50
C GLU A 62 14.56 -9.83 -5.32
N THR A 63 15.74 -10.42 -5.19
CA THR A 63 16.07 -11.32 -4.07
C THR A 63 16.00 -10.59 -2.73
N ALA A 64 16.58 -9.40 -2.64
CA ALA A 64 16.56 -8.59 -1.41
C ALA A 64 15.12 -8.22 -1.00
N ILE A 65 14.28 -7.80 -1.95
CA ILE A 65 12.87 -7.49 -1.70
C ILE A 65 12.13 -8.72 -1.17
N GLN A 66 12.31 -9.89 -1.78
CA GLN A 66 11.66 -11.12 -1.33
C GLN A 66 12.12 -11.56 0.07
N GLU A 67 13.41 -11.39 0.38
CA GLU A 67 13.96 -11.72 1.70
C GLU A 67 13.43 -10.79 2.78
N GLU A 68 13.50 -9.47 2.56
CA GLU A 68 12.97 -8.48 3.52
C GLU A 68 11.45 -8.63 3.68
N TRP A 69 10.72 -8.94 2.61
CA TRP A 69 9.29 -9.20 2.67
C TRP A 69 8.95 -10.36 3.61
N ARG A 70 9.74 -11.44 3.58
CA ARG A 70 9.55 -12.59 4.48
C ARG A 70 9.89 -12.29 5.93
N LEU A 71 10.65 -11.24 6.19
CA LEU A 71 11.03 -10.78 7.52
C LEU A 71 10.09 -9.72 8.09
N LEU A 72 9.17 -9.18 7.29
CA LEU A 72 8.16 -8.25 7.76
C LEU A 72 7.28 -8.93 8.82
N ASP A 73 7.35 -8.40 10.03
CA ASP A 73 6.55 -8.85 11.16
C ASP A 73 5.08 -8.45 10.95
N SER A 74 4.15 -9.30 11.38
CA SER A 74 2.72 -9.00 11.37
C SER A 74 2.40 -7.74 12.18
N THR A 75 3.21 -7.42 13.19
CA THR A 75 3.08 -6.17 13.96
C THR A 75 3.25 -4.92 13.10
N VAL A 76 4.10 -4.97 12.06
CA VAL A 76 4.25 -3.87 11.11
C VAL A 76 2.95 -3.73 10.32
N VAL A 77 2.41 -4.84 9.80
CA VAL A 77 1.16 -4.84 9.05
C VAL A 77 0.00 -4.32 9.90
N ASP A 78 -0.14 -4.78 11.15
CA ASP A 78 -1.17 -4.33 12.08
C ASP A 78 -1.07 -2.83 12.37
N HIS A 79 0.17 -2.33 12.55
CA HIS A 79 0.41 -0.90 12.74
C HIS A 79 0.00 -0.08 11.51
N LEU A 80 0.27 -0.59 10.30
CA LEU A 80 -0.11 0.07 9.04
C LEU A 80 -1.64 0.10 8.84
N VAL A 81 -2.34 -0.97 9.20
CA VAL A 81 -3.82 -0.97 9.17
C VAL A 81 -4.38 0.03 10.18
N THR A 82 -3.77 0.11 11.36
CA THR A 82 -4.19 1.05 12.41
C THR A 82 -3.90 2.51 12.03
N SER A 83 -2.77 2.79 11.38
CA SER A 83 -2.44 4.14 10.92
C SER A 83 -3.39 4.62 9.84
N MET A 84 -3.85 3.73 8.94
CA MET A 84 -4.89 4.05 7.95
C MET A 84 -6.18 4.55 8.63
N ILE A 85 -6.66 3.88 9.69
CA ILE A 85 -7.86 4.32 10.43
C ILE A 85 -7.64 5.73 11.02
N THR A 86 -6.44 5.98 11.53
CA THR A 86 -6.04 7.28 12.09
C THR A 86 -6.00 8.36 11.01
N HIS A 87 -5.43 8.06 9.84
CA HIS A 87 -5.37 8.98 8.70
C HIS A 87 -6.75 9.27 8.13
N CYS A 88 -7.61 8.27 7.96
CA CYS A 88 -9.00 8.49 7.55
C CYS A 88 -9.73 9.44 8.51
N THR A 89 -9.52 9.26 9.83
CA THR A 89 -10.12 10.12 10.86
C THR A 89 -9.59 11.57 10.78
N LEU A 90 -8.29 11.73 10.55
CA LEU A 90 -7.66 13.03 10.32
C LEU A 90 -8.19 13.71 9.04
N CYS A 91 -8.36 12.95 7.96
CA CYS A 91 -8.88 13.43 6.68
C CYS A 91 -10.29 13.98 6.85
N MET A 92 -11.14 13.26 7.58
CA MET A 92 -12.49 13.70 7.92
C MET A 92 -12.47 14.99 8.76
N THR A 93 -11.58 15.07 9.75
CA THR A 93 -11.42 16.26 10.62
C THR A 93 -10.96 17.48 9.82
N LEU A 94 -10.06 17.27 8.85
CA LEU A 94 -9.53 18.29 7.95
C LEU A 94 -10.42 18.56 6.73
N ARG A 95 -11.61 17.94 6.65
CA ARG A 95 -12.57 18.07 5.54
C ARG A 95 -11.97 17.75 4.16
N GLY A 96 -11.11 16.74 4.09
CA GLY A 96 -10.48 16.30 2.85
C GLY A 96 -9.22 17.07 2.46
N ALA A 97 -8.68 17.94 3.33
CA ALA A 97 -7.36 18.52 3.13
C ALA A 97 -6.23 17.51 3.40
N HIS A 98 -5.07 17.75 2.80
CA HIS A 98 -3.89 16.89 2.86
C HIS A 98 -3.41 16.63 4.29
N ILE A 99 -3.12 15.37 4.62
CA ILE A 99 -2.51 14.95 5.89
C ILE A 99 -1.00 14.84 5.68
N SER A 100 -0.20 15.46 6.55
CA SER A 100 1.25 15.27 6.50
C SER A 100 1.62 13.85 6.92
N TYR A 101 2.52 13.26 6.14
CA TYR A 101 3.28 12.07 6.50
C TYR A 101 4.40 12.43 7.49
#